data_AF-A0A495JUY6-F1
#
_entry.id   AF-A0A495JUY6-F1
#
_cell.length_a   1.000
_cell.length_b   1.000
_cell.length_c   1.000
_cell.angle_alpha   90.00
_cell.angle_beta   90.00
_cell.angle_gamma   90.00
#
_symmetry.space_group_name_H-M   'P 1'
#
loop_
_entity.id
_entity.type
_entity.pdbx_description
1 polymer ?
#
loop_
_entity_poly.entity_id
_entity_poly.type
_entity_poly.pdbx_seq_one_letter_code
_entity_poly.pdbx_strand_id
1 'polypeptide(L)'
;MTTETHPTSNPVDNTKYTHTLVKALRKHVDRLAGTIPPASTEYTDHARRTRIAGAWVYLSAVTAWAEDHGLINVWLRDGLKGMPGWYMPNPTPSVALLQAMAGLTVHPATQWLMHPRYNPDLHAGTPSDAAIQDLVDWWAGDAPSLAYEVIDGPPSISGWIIGDLLQAVTDDRRKEHALAQTPWWVADFILDRTMVPACVAFRADRLIRTVDPTAGTGHFMVRAMDYLWEWYTTGTLRPRQAKAGLVATGGIVSAPGDALTRVVASVDGVELDPLTAAVARLRCTVYAAHLAQRGGLTTGPIRLDTIPRNLIPRIGVADSLLLGKTSKQVYDDHHPQLADLPGESFTQSGWDWAATEHTEPAQPTNPMPATSPVVIQHQQLDLFGEAA
;
A
#
# COMPACT_ATOMS: atom_id res chain seq x y z
N MET A 1 27.34 -14.72 -27.39
CA MET A 1 26.52 -14.54 -26.17
C MET A 1 25.37 -13.62 -26.54
N THR A 2 24.25 -14.23 -26.90
CA THR A 2 22.98 -13.52 -27.14
C THR A 2 22.53 -12.92 -25.83
N THR A 3 22.47 -11.60 -25.77
CA THR A 3 21.72 -10.87 -24.75
C THR A 3 20.26 -11.27 -24.90
N GLU A 4 19.81 -12.25 -24.12
CA GLU A 4 18.39 -12.48 -23.90
C GLU A 4 17.83 -11.20 -23.25
N THR A 5 17.33 -10.31 -24.10
CA THR A 5 16.39 -9.29 -23.67
C THR A 5 15.19 -10.05 -23.12
N HIS A 6 15.05 -10.11 -21.80
CA HIS A 6 13.77 -10.45 -21.20
C HIS A 6 12.71 -9.59 -21.89
N PRO A 7 11.71 -10.17 -22.58
CA PRO A 7 10.62 -9.39 -23.12
C PRO A 7 9.91 -8.78 -21.91
N THR A 8 10.07 -7.48 -21.67
CA THR A 8 9.40 -6.81 -20.55
C THR A 8 7.92 -6.80 -20.87
N SER A 9 7.20 -7.67 -20.18
CA SER A 9 5.83 -8.04 -20.47
C SER A 9 4.85 -7.29 -19.56
N ASN A 10 5.38 -6.63 -18.53
CA ASN A 10 4.69 -5.69 -17.64
C ASN A 10 5.12 -4.24 -17.96
N PRO A 11 4.18 -3.33 -18.27
CA PRO A 11 4.47 -1.93 -18.56
C PRO A 11 5.29 -1.19 -17.50
N VAL A 12 5.21 -1.55 -16.21
CA VAL A 12 6.03 -0.91 -15.17
C VAL A 12 7.54 -1.12 -15.37
N ASP A 13 7.91 -2.20 -16.07
CA ASP A 13 9.32 -2.55 -16.34
C ASP A 13 9.80 -1.96 -17.65
N ASN A 14 8.88 -1.46 -18.47
CA ASN A 14 9.19 -0.84 -19.73
C ASN A 14 9.69 0.58 -19.46
N THR A 15 11.02 0.75 -19.47
CA THR A 15 11.67 2.05 -19.24
C THR A 15 11.10 3.16 -20.12
N LYS A 16 10.72 2.89 -21.37
CA LYS A 16 10.14 3.92 -22.24
C LYS A 16 8.78 4.39 -21.71
N TYR A 17 7.94 3.45 -21.27
CA TYR A 17 6.63 3.74 -20.68
C TYR A 17 6.77 4.50 -19.36
N THR A 18 7.48 3.94 -18.38
CA THR A 18 7.64 4.56 -17.06
C THR A 18 8.42 5.87 -17.11
N HIS A 19 9.50 5.98 -17.90
CA HIS A 19 10.25 7.23 -18.03
C HIS A 19 9.40 8.36 -18.64
N THR A 20 8.59 8.05 -19.66
CA THR A 20 7.73 9.06 -20.30
C THR A 20 6.66 9.55 -19.32
N LEU A 21 6.01 8.63 -18.60
CA LEU A 21 5.02 8.95 -17.58
C LEU A 21 5.63 9.80 -16.45
N VAL A 22 6.74 9.34 -15.87
CA VAL A 22 7.43 10.06 -14.78
C VAL A 22 7.89 11.45 -15.23
N LYS A 23 8.42 11.57 -16.45
CA LYS A 23 8.82 12.86 -17.01
C LYS A 23 7.64 13.82 -17.15
N ALA A 24 6.48 13.34 -17.61
CA ALA A 24 5.28 14.15 -17.72
C ALA A 24 4.80 14.60 -16.33
N LEU A 25 4.72 13.68 -15.37
CA LEU A 25 4.32 14.00 -13.99
C LEU A 25 5.26 15.02 -13.33
N ARG A 26 6.58 14.87 -13.48
CA ARG A 26 7.57 15.84 -12.96
C ARG A 26 7.39 17.23 -13.58
N LYS A 27 7.09 17.31 -14.88
CA LYS A 27 6.77 18.59 -15.53
C LYS A 27 5.54 19.26 -14.90
N HIS A 28 4.53 18.47 -14.51
CA HIS A 28 3.38 19.00 -13.77
C HIS A 28 3.76 19.42 -12.34
N VAL A 29 4.64 18.69 -11.65
CA VAL A 29 5.17 19.11 -10.35
C VAL A 29 5.84 20.48 -10.46
N ASP A 30 6.74 20.66 -11.42
CA ASP A 30 7.44 21.94 -11.63
C ASP A 30 6.45 23.07 -11.94
N ARG A 31 5.44 22.80 -12.78
CA ARG A 31 4.42 23.79 -13.14
C ARG A 31 3.55 24.18 -11.95
N LEU A 32 3.07 23.21 -11.18
CA LEU A 32 2.26 23.46 -9.97
C LEU A 32 3.09 24.22 -8.93
N ALA A 33 4.34 23.79 -8.67
CA ALA A 33 5.23 24.42 -7.70
C ALA A 33 5.50 25.90 -8.03
N GLY A 34 5.63 26.24 -9.32
CA GLY A 34 5.78 27.61 -9.79
C GLY A 34 4.59 28.54 -9.51
N THR A 35 3.42 27.98 -9.22
CA THR A 35 2.19 28.74 -8.93
C THR A 35 1.83 28.83 -7.46
N ILE A 36 2.51 28.07 -6.60
CA ILE A 36 2.31 28.15 -5.15
C ILE A 36 3.00 29.44 -4.66
N PRO A 37 2.31 30.29 -3.88
CA PRO A 37 2.89 31.52 -3.35
C PRO A 37 4.16 31.24 -2.52
N PRO A 38 5.26 31.98 -2.76
CA PRO A 38 6.47 31.83 -1.96
C PRO A 38 6.23 32.32 -0.53
N ALA A 39 6.70 31.55 0.45
CA ALA A 39 6.75 31.96 1.85
C ALA A 39 8.05 32.73 2.19
N SER A 40 9.11 32.51 1.40
CA SER A 40 10.37 33.26 1.45
C SER A 40 11.12 33.14 0.11
N THR A 41 12.24 33.85 -0.05
CA THR A 41 13.11 33.73 -1.24
C THR A 41 14.21 32.67 -1.08
N GLU A 42 14.16 31.88 -0.01
CA GLU A 42 15.19 30.88 0.31
C GLU A 42 15.00 29.58 -0.48
N TYR A 43 16.07 28.80 -0.64
CA TYR A 43 16.02 27.47 -1.24
C TYR A 43 15.01 26.53 -0.55
N THR A 44 14.85 26.69 0.77
CA THR A 44 13.88 25.96 1.61
C THR A 44 12.44 26.16 1.14
N ASP A 45 12.10 27.34 0.62
CA ASP A 45 10.78 27.64 0.07
C ASP A 45 10.54 26.91 -1.27
N HIS A 46 11.55 26.85 -2.14
CA HIS A 46 11.45 26.09 -3.38
C HIS A 46 11.18 24.60 -3.11
N ALA A 47 11.97 23.98 -2.23
CA ALA A 47 11.77 22.59 -1.81
C ALA A 47 10.38 22.37 -1.20
N ARG A 48 9.91 23.29 -0.34
CA ARG A 48 8.54 23.26 0.21
C ARG A 48 7.49 23.25 -0.90
N ARG A 49 7.57 24.17 -1.87
CA ARG A 49 6.60 24.25 -2.97
C ARG A 49 6.63 23.01 -3.85
N THR A 50 7.81 22.44 -4.10
CA THR A 50 7.96 21.18 -4.83
C THR A 50 7.32 20.01 -4.09
N ARG A 51 7.47 19.91 -2.76
CA ARG A 51 6.79 18.87 -1.97
C ARG A 51 5.26 18.99 -2.00
N ILE A 52 4.74 20.21 -1.85
CA ILE A 52 3.30 20.48 -1.97
C ILE A 52 2.81 20.06 -3.36
N ALA A 53 3.43 20.57 -4.43
CA ALA A 53 3.05 20.21 -5.80
C ALA A 53 3.16 18.68 -6.06
N GLY A 54 4.19 18.05 -5.51
CA GLY A 54 4.39 16.60 -5.53
C GLY A 54 3.23 15.82 -4.91
N ALA A 55 2.70 16.26 -3.77
CA ALA A 55 1.56 15.63 -3.12
C ALA A 55 0.29 15.70 -3.98
N TRP A 56 0.02 16.84 -4.62
CA TRP A 56 -1.10 17.02 -5.54
C TRP A 56 -0.96 16.13 -6.79
N VAL A 57 0.21 16.13 -7.44
CA VAL A 57 0.46 15.30 -8.64
C VAL A 57 0.39 13.82 -8.29
N TYR A 58 1.02 13.39 -7.20
CA TYR A 58 1.02 11.99 -6.80
C TYR A 58 -0.40 11.49 -6.51
N LEU A 59 -1.18 12.22 -5.72
CA LEU A 59 -2.53 11.77 -5.38
C LEU A 59 -3.47 11.80 -6.60
N SER A 60 -3.21 12.65 -7.60
CA SER A 60 -3.91 12.59 -8.89
C SER A 60 -3.58 11.32 -9.66
N ALA A 61 -2.35 10.81 -9.58
CA ALA A 61 -1.97 9.52 -10.18
C ALA A 61 -2.64 8.34 -9.48
N VAL A 62 -2.76 8.38 -8.14
CA VAL A 62 -3.52 7.37 -7.38
C VAL A 62 -5.00 7.42 -7.76
N THR A 63 -5.56 8.62 -7.94
CA THR A 63 -6.94 8.83 -8.38
C THR A 63 -7.15 8.26 -9.78
N ALA A 64 -6.30 8.61 -10.75
CA ALA A 64 -6.36 8.09 -12.11
C ALA A 64 -6.28 6.56 -12.15
N TRP A 65 -5.37 5.96 -11.37
CA TRP A 65 -5.27 4.50 -11.25
C TRP A 65 -6.55 3.88 -10.68
N ALA A 66 -7.16 4.51 -9.67
CA ALA A 66 -8.39 4.01 -9.08
C ALA A 66 -9.57 4.12 -10.06
N GLU A 67 -9.66 5.22 -10.82
CA GLU A 67 -10.67 5.39 -11.87
C GLU A 67 -10.51 4.39 -13.01
N ASP A 68 -9.28 4.15 -13.48
CA ASP A 68 -9.00 3.20 -14.57
C ASP A 68 -9.40 1.76 -14.22
N HIS A 69 -9.38 1.42 -12.93
CA HIS A 69 -9.80 0.10 -12.42
C HIS A 69 -11.26 0.09 -11.93
N GLY A 70 -12.00 1.19 -12.06
CA GLY A 70 -13.40 1.30 -11.61
C GLY A 70 -13.58 1.29 -10.10
N LEU A 71 -12.50 1.50 -9.32
CA LEU A 71 -12.51 1.47 -7.86
C LEU A 71 -13.29 2.64 -7.24
N ILE A 72 -13.39 3.76 -7.97
CA ILE A 72 -14.09 4.98 -7.59
C ILE A 72 -14.86 5.54 -8.80
N ASN A 73 -15.59 6.64 -8.61
CA ASN A 73 -16.26 7.33 -9.72
C ASN A 73 -15.23 7.96 -10.66
N VAL A 74 -15.49 7.92 -11.96
CA VAL A 74 -14.60 8.46 -12.99
C VAL A 74 -14.86 9.95 -13.18
N TRP A 75 -14.09 10.81 -12.52
CA TRP A 75 -14.19 12.25 -12.65
C TRP A 75 -12.92 12.85 -13.26
N LEU A 76 -11.73 12.47 -12.78
CA LEU A 76 -10.45 13.00 -13.28
C LEU A 76 -10.22 12.63 -14.75
N ARG A 77 -10.43 11.36 -15.12
CA ARG A 77 -10.30 10.88 -16.51
C ARG A 77 -11.33 11.47 -17.48
N ASP A 78 -12.44 12.01 -16.96
CA ASP A 78 -13.44 12.73 -17.74
C ASP A 78 -13.23 14.26 -17.70
N GLY A 79 -12.05 14.72 -17.26
CA GLY A 79 -11.74 16.15 -17.17
C GLY A 79 -12.65 16.89 -16.20
N LEU A 80 -13.10 16.20 -15.14
CA LEU A 80 -14.02 16.66 -14.09
C LEU A 80 -15.46 16.96 -14.55
N LYS A 81 -15.83 16.63 -15.79
CA LYS A 81 -17.17 16.89 -16.35
C LYS A 81 -18.26 15.97 -15.77
N GLY A 82 -17.89 14.75 -15.41
CA GLY A 82 -18.79 13.77 -14.80
C GLY A 82 -19.20 14.07 -13.34
N MET A 83 -18.68 15.15 -12.74
CA MET A 83 -19.04 15.54 -11.38
C MET A 83 -20.44 16.19 -11.36
N PRO A 84 -21.43 15.65 -10.61
CA PRO A 84 -22.78 16.20 -10.65
C PRO A 84 -22.83 17.62 -10.07
N GLY A 85 -23.47 18.57 -10.76
CA GLY A 85 -23.56 19.96 -10.29
C GLY A 85 -24.34 20.15 -8.97
N TRP A 86 -25.20 19.19 -8.60
CA TRP A 86 -25.85 19.17 -7.28
C TRP A 86 -24.89 18.74 -6.16
N TYR A 87 -23.84 18.00 -6.51
CA TYR A 87 -22.82 17.54 -5.56
C TYR A 87 -21.88 18.68 -5.20
N MET A 88 -21.47 19.47 -6.20
CA MET A 88 -20.68 20.67 -6.00
C MET A 88 -20.99 21.71 -7.09
N PRO A 89 -21.69 22.82 -6.79
CA PRO A 89 -22.01 23.84 -7.79
C PRO A 89 -20.77 24.66 -8.16
N ASN A 90 -20.42 24.69 -9.45
CA ASN A 90 -19.33 25.49 -10.04
C ASN A 90 -17.99 25.46 -9.24
N PRO A 91 -17.45 24.28 -8.92
CA PRO A 91 -16.20 24.20 -8.19
C PRO A 91 -15.05 24.76 -9.03
N THR A 92 -14.08 25.38 -8.35
CA THR A 92 -12.80 25.65 -8.98
C THR A 92 -12.08 24.32 -9.30
N PRO A 93 -11.18 24.28 -10.31
CA PRO A 93 -10.40 23.09 -10.64
C PRO A 93 -9.70 22.44 -9.44
N SER A 94 -9.10 23.23 -8.55
CA SER A 94 -8.46 22.74 -7.31
C SER A 94 -9.45 22.01 -6.39
N VAL A 95 -10.62 22.59 -6.16
CA VAL A 95 -11.67 22.00 -5.30
C VAL A 95 -12.24 20.74 -5.94
N ALA A 96 -12.52 20.77 -7.25
CA ALA A 96 -13.02 19.60 -7.97
C ALA A 96 -12.00 18.45 -7.99
N LEU A 97 -10.70 18.73 -8.13
CA LEU A 97 -9.67 17.69 -8.08
C LEU A 97 -9.55 17.07 -6.67
N LEU A 98 -9.55 17.89 -5.60
CA LEU A 98 -9.57 17.37 -4.22
C LEU A 98 -10.79 16.48 -3.97
N GLN A 99 -11.93 16.83 -4.56
CA GLN A 99 -13.14 16.05 -4.44
C GLN A 99 -13.07 14.72 -5.21
N ALA A 100 -12.42 14.67 -6.38
CA ALA A 100 -12.11 13.40 -7.05
C ALA A 100 -11.18 12.53 -6.19
N MET A 101 -10.13 13.13 -5.61
CA MET A 101 -9.22 12.44 -4.69
C MET A 101 -9.94 11.91 -3.44
N ALA A 102 -10.98 12.60 -2.95
CA ALA A 102 -11.78 12.14 -1.81
C ALA A 102 -12.53 10.82 -2.09
N GLY A 103 -12.72 10.43 -3.36
CA GLY A 103 -13.19 9.09 -3.69
C GLY A 103 -12.27 7.99 -3.16
N LEU A 104 -10.97 8.27 -3.00
CA LEU A 104 -9.98 7.33 -2.45
C LEU A 104 -10.16 7.05 -0.96
N THR A 105 -10.93 7.86 -0.22
CA THR A 105 -11.00 7.82 1.25
C THR A 105 -12.28 7.20 1.81
N VAL A 106 -13.14 6.66 0.93
CA VAL A 106 -14.45 6.09 1.31
C VAL A 106 -14.35 4.82 2.17
N HIS A 107 -13.21 4.12 2.11
CA HIS A 107 -12.94 2.91 2.88
C HIS A 107 -12.09 3.23 4.14
N PRO A 108 -12.38 2.64 5.33
CA PRO A 108 -11.63 2.93 6.56
C PRO A 108 -10.12 2.68 6.47
N ALA A 109 -9.69 1.70 5.67
CA ALA A 109 -8.26 1.42 5.45
C ALA A 109 -7.56 2.47 4.57
N THR A 110 -8.30 3.25 3.77
CA THR A 110 -7.75 4.17 2.77
C THR A 110 -7.97 5.64 3.11
N GLN A 111 -8.76 5.93 4.15
CA GLN A 111 -9.03 7.30 4.63
C GLN A 111 -7.75 8.12 4.92
N TRP A 112 -6.65 7.45 5.23
CA TRP A 112 -5.37 8.04 5.59
C TRP A 112 -4.67 8.77 4.43
N LEU A 113 -5.00 8.45 3.17
CA LEU A 113 -4.35 9.04 1.98
C LEU A 113 -4.43 10.57 1.93
N MET A 114 -5.52 11.14 2.47
CA MET A 114 -5.74 12.58 2.55
C MET A 114 -5.72 13.10 3.98
N HIS A 115 -5.45 12.26 4.98
CA HIS A 115 -5.45 12.72 6.36
C HIS A 115 -4.30 13.72 6.57
N PRO A 116 -4.52 14.91 7.17
CA PRO A 116 -3.48 15.95 7.26
C PRO A 116 -2.20 15.52 7.96
N ARG A 117 -2.29 14.56 8.89
CA ARG A 117 -1.10 14.00 9.55
C ARG A 117 -0.35 12.95 8.74
N TYR A 118 -1.00 12.34 7.76
CA TYR A 118 -0.38 11.35 6.87
C TYR A 118 0.14 12.00 5.59
N ASN A 119 -0.55 13.02 5.10
CA ASN A 119 -0.21 13.75 3.88
C ASN A 119 -0.22 15.27 4.12
N PRO A 120 0.67 15.79 4.99
CA PRO A 120 0.67 17.21 5.36
C PRO A 120 0.92 18.14 4.18
N ASP A 121 1.74 17.71 3.22
CA ASP A 121 2.08 18.51 2.04
C ASP A 121 0.86 18.82 1.16
N LEU A 122 -0.12 17.91 1.07
CA LEU A 122 -1.38 18.15 0.34
C LEU A 122 -2.17 19.34 0.93
N HIS A 123 -2.06 19.56 2.24
CA HIS A 123 -2.78 20.60 2.98
C HIS A 123 -1.96 21.87 3.21
N ALA A 124 -0.66 21.85 2.88
CA ALA A 124 0.25 22.95 3.17
C ALA A 124 0.22 24.09 2.13
N GLY A 125 -0.51 23.92 1.03
CA GLY A 125 -0.74 24.96 0.02
C GLY A 125 -1.53 24.46 -1.19
N THR A 126 -2.12 25.40 -1.93
CA THR A 126 -2.94 25.12 -3.12
C THR A 126 -2.27 25.71 -4.36
N PRO A 127 -1.93 24.91 -5.39
CA PRO A 127 -1.50 25.41 -6.70
C PRO A 127 -2.62 26.22 -7.38
N SER A 128 -2.29 27.04 -8.39
CA SER A 128 -3.32 27.81 -9.08
C SER A 128 -4.29 26.93 -9.87
N ASP A 129 -5.55 27.34 -9.96
CA ASP A 129 -6.58 26.62 -10.70
C ASP A 129 -6.22 26.38 -12.18
N ALA A 130 -5.50 27.33 -12.81
CA ALA A 130 -5.02 27.15 -14.18
C ALA A 130 -4.03 25.98 -14.29
N ALA A 131 -3.05 25.89 -13.39
CA ALA A 131 -2.08 24.81 -13.39
C ALA A 131 -2.71 23.45 -13.03
N ILE A 132 -3.71 23.45 -12.13
CA ILE A 132 -4.52 22.26 -11.84
C ILE A 132 -5.31 21.84 -13.08
N GLN A 133 -5.94 22.77 -13.81
CA GLN A 133 -6.68 22.46 -15.03
C GLN A 133 -5.75 21.83 -16.08
N ASP A 134 -4.53 22.33 -16.25
CA ASP A 134 -3.55 21.72 -17.15
C ASP A 134 -3.22 20.26 -16.79
N LEU A 135 -3.14 19.93 -15.49
CA LEU A 135 -2.93 18.56 -15.01
C LEU A 135 -4.16 17.68 -15.29
N VAL A 136 -5.36 18.22 -15.05
CA VAL A 136 -6.64 17.53 -15.31
C VAL A 136 -6.80 17.22 -16.80
N ASP A 137 -6.55 18.20 -17.67
CA ASP A 137 -6.65 18.04 -19.12
C ASP A 137 -5.66 16.99 -19.63
N TRP A 138 -4.44 16.97 -19.08
CA TRP A 138 -3.45 15.94 -19.38
C TRP A 138 -3.93 14.54 -18.96
N TRP A 139 -4.51 14.37 -17.76
CA TRP A 139 -5.06 13.10 -17.31
C TRP A 139 -6.23 12.60 -18.17
N ALA A 140 -7.08 13.51 -18.64
CA ALA A 140 -8.25 13.21 -19.45
C ALA A 140 -7.92 12.96 -20.93
N GLY A 141 -6.79 13.48 -21.42
CA GLY A 141 -6.37 13.38 -22.82
C GLY A 141 -5.15 12.51 -23.05
N ASP A 142 -3.97 13.05 -22.71
CA ASP A 142 -2.67 12.50 -23.14
C ASP A 142 -2.13 11.39 -22.24
N ALA A 143 -2.57 11.31 -20.99
CA ALA A 143 -2.04 10.36 -20.02
C ALA A 143 -2.44 8.91 -20.36
N PRO A 144 -1.51 7.93 -20.31
CA PRO A 144 -1.85 6.54 -20.55
C PRO A 144 -2.80 5.99 -19.48
N SER A 145 -3.57 4.96 -19.82
CA SER A 145 -4.29 4.16 -18.82
C SER A 145 -3.30 3.47 -17.88
N LEU A 146 -3.61 3.48 -16.58
CA LEU A 146 -2.89 2.77 -15.54
C LEU A 146 -3.50 1.38 -15.27
N ALA A 147 -4.64 1.06 -15.90
CA ALA A 147 -5.18 -0.30 -16.02
C ALA A 147 -4.68 -0.92 -17.33
N TYR A 148 -3.43 -1.36 -17.31
CA TYR A 148 -2.76 -1.98 -18.45
C TYR A 148 -2.82 -3.51 -18.37
N GLU A 149 -2.75 -4.16 -19.54
CA GLU A 149 -2.60 -5.61 -19.64
C GLU A 149 -1.20 -6.04 -19.17
N VAL A 150 -1.15 -7.18 -18.50
CA VAL A 150 0.07 -7.76 -17.94
C VAL A 150 0.22 -9.18 -18.47
N ILE A 151 1.34 -9.48 -19.09
CA ILE A 151 1.66 -10.82 -19.57
C ILE A 151 2.33 -11.66 -18.47
N ASP A 152 3.21 -11.04 -17.67
CA ASP A 152 3.88 -11.66 -16.51
C ASP A 152 4.03 -10.67 -15.35
N GLY A 153 4.08 -11.20 -14.14
CA GLY A 153 4.17 -10.41 -12.91
C GLY A 153 2.80 -9.98 -12.35
N PRO A 154 2.80 -9.00 -11.43
CA PRO A 154 1.60 -8.59 -10.72
C PRO A 154 0.62 -7.85 -11.65
N PRO A 155 -0.70 -8.10 -11.56
CA PRO A 155 -1.68 -7.40 -12.38
C PRO A 155 -1.70 -5.90 -12.06
N SER A 156 -2.11 -5.05 -13.00
CA SER A 156 -2.16 -3.59 -12.83
C SER A 156 -3.00 -3.13 -11.62
N ILE A 157 -4.05 -3.87 -11.27
CA ILE A 157 -4.89 -3.64 -10.09
C ILE A 157 -4.17 -3.84 -8.75
N SER A 158 -2.96 -4.41 -8.75
CA SER A 158 -2.09 -4.46 -7.56
C SER A 158 -1.57 -3.07 -7.14
N GLY A 159 -1.71 -2.07 -8.01
CA GLY A 159 -1.18 -0.73 -7.78
C GLY A 159 0.35 -0.69 -7.79
N TRP A 160 1.03 -1.63 -8.47
CA TRP A 160 2.49 -1.61 -8.60
C TRP A 160 2.99 -0.25 -9.07
N ILE A 161 2.38 0.28 -10.13
CA ILE A 161 2.77 1.57 -10.71
C ILE A 161 2.61 2.74 -9.74
N ILE A 162 1.53 2.81 -8.96
CA ILE A 162 1.34 3.89 -7.99
C ILE A 162 2.27 3.73 -6.78
N GLY A 163 2.72 2.51 -6.49
CA GLY A 163 3.80 2.25 -5.54
C GLY A 163 5.14 2.81 -6.00
N ASP A 164 5.46 2.70 -7.29
CA ASP A 164 6.67 3.25 -7.91
C ASP A 164 6.60 4.78 -8.06
N LEU A 165 5.43 5.31 -8.45
CA LEU A 165 5.25 6.74 -8.71
C LEU A 165 5.44 7.61 -7.46
N LEU A 166 5.16 7.11 -6.25
CA LEU A 166 5.31 7.91 -5.02
C LEU A 166 6.73 8.48 -4.88
N GLN A 167 7.74 7.67 -5.23
CA GLN A 167 9.13 8.12 -5.27
C GLN A 167 9.46 8.89 -6.54
N ALA A 168 8.94 8.41 -7.67
CA ALA A 168 9.37 8.90 -8.96
C ALA A 168 8.93 10.35 -9.23
N VAL A 169 7.82 10.78 -8.62
CA VAL A 169 7.22 12.11 -8.80
C VAL A 169 7.93 13.20 -7.98
N THR A 170 8.60 12.87 -6.87
CA THR A 170 9.34 13.84 -6.03
C THR A 170 10.77 13.38 -5.74
N ASP A 171 11.79 14.15 -6.17
CA ASP A 171 13.20 13.80 -5.96
C ASP A 171 13.65 13.83 -4.49
N ASP A 172 12.97 14.59 -3.64
CA ASP A 172 13.31 14.77 -2.22
C ASP A 172 12.99 13.51 -1.39
N ARG A 173 11.82 12.88 -1.61
CA ARG A 173 11.42 11.65 -0.87
C ARG A 173 12.38 10.48 -1.09
N ARG A 174 12.96 10.36 -2.29
CA ARG A 174 13.94 9.29 -2.60
C ARG A 174 15.20 9.43 -1.75
N LYS A 175 15.66 10.66 -1.51
CA LYS A 175 16.86 10.94 -0.71
C LYS A 175 16.57 10.91 0.79
N GLU A 176 15.42 11.44 1.20
CA GLU A 176 15.03 11.56 2.61
C GLU A 176 14.63 10.22 3.26
N HIS A 177 14.00 9.32 2.51
CA HIS A 177 13.47 8.05 3.05
C HIS A 177 14.19 6.80 2.54
N ALA A 178 15.29 6.95 1.79
CA ALA A 178 16.01 5.83 1.14
C ALA A 178 15.08 4.84 0.40
N LEU A 179 13.92 5.33 -0.07
CA LEU A 179 12.89 4.51 -0.67
C LEU A 179 13.40 4.12 -2.07
N ALA A 180 13.68 2.83 -2.26
CA ALA A 180 14.07 2.24 -3.53
C ALA A 180 13.12 1.08 -3.81
N GLN A 181 12.20 1.23 -4.77
CA GLN A 181 11.25 0.15 -5.02
C GLN A 181 11.94 -1.08 -5.59
N THR A 182 11.56 -2.24 -5.04
CA THR A 182 12.04 -3.53 -5.49
C THR A 182 11.26 -3.93 -6.74
N PRO A 183 11.89 -4.20 -7.90
CA PRO A 183 11.19 -4.71 -9.06
C PRO A 183 10.45 -6.02 -8.74
N TRP A 184 9.30 -6.27 -9.36
CA TRP A 184 8.44 -7.39 -8.95
C TRP A 184 9.11 -8.75 -9.09
N TRP A 185 9.96 -8.95 -10.10
CA TRP A 185 10.70 -10.21 -10.26
C TRP A 185 11.76 -10.41 -9.17
N VAL A 186 12.29 -9.32 -8.59
CA VAL A 186 13.18 -9.40 -7.43
C VAL A 186 12.38 -9.75 -6.17
N ALA A 187 11.19 -9.17 -6.01
CA ALA A 187 10.30 -9.50 -4.90
C ALA A 187 9.89 -10.99 -4.96
N ASP A 188 9.50 -11.47 -6.14
CA ASP A 188 9.18 -12.88 -6.38
C ASP A 188 10.40 -13.79 -6.13
N PHE A 189 11.58 -13.41 -6.61
CA PHE A 189 12.80 -14.19 -6.35
C PHE A 189 13.09 -14.31 -4.84
N ILE A 190 12.91 -13.24 -4.07
CA ILE A 190 13.08 -13.28 -2.62
C ILE A 190 11.99 -14.14 -1.96
N LEU A 191 10.73 -14.03 -2.38
CA LEU A 191 9.62 -14.86 -1.87
C LEU A 191 9.81 -16.34 -2.21
N ASP A 192 10.32 -16.65 -3.40
CA ASP A 192 10.67 -18.02 -3.79
C ASP A 192 11.71 -18.64 -2.85
N ARG A 193 12.66 -17.83 -2.38
CA ARG A 193 13.72 -18.26 -1.47
C ARG A 193 13.32 -18.23 0.01
N THR A 194 12.19 -17.65 0.36
CA THR A 194 11.77 -17.43 1.77
C THR A 194 10.39 -18.01 2.06
N MET A 195 9.35 -17.55 1.36
CA MET A 195 7.95 -17.97 1.54
C MET A 195 7.73 -19.44 1.14
N VAL A 196 8.23 -19.86 -0.02
CA VAL A 196 8.07 -21.24 -0.50
C VAL A 196 8.66 -22.26 0.48
N PRO A 197 9.92 -22.14 0.94
CA PRO A 197 10.45 -23.06 1.95
C PRO A 197 9.74 -22.93 3.31
N ALA A 198 9.27 -21.74 3.70
CA ALA A 198 8.48 -21.56 4.91
C ALA A 198 7.16 -22.34 4.84
N CYS A 199 6.46 -22.34 3.71
CA CYS A 199 5.24 -23.12 3.52
C CYS A 199 5.49 -24.62 3.68
N VAL A 200 6.65 -25.14 3.26
CA VAL A 200 7.04 -26.55 3.49
C VAL A 200 7.34 -26.82 4.96
N ALA A 201 8.10 -25.94 5.60
CA ALA A 201 8.52 -26.10 7.00
C ALA A 201 7.33 -26.04 7.97
N PHE A 202 6.36 -25.16 7.72
CA PHE A 202 5.25 -24.86 8.63
C PHE A 202 3.89 -25.39 8.15
N ARG A 203 3.87 -26.31 7.17
CA ARG A 203 2.71 -26.89 6.44
C ARG A 203 1.55 -27.49 7.24
N ALA A 204 1.60 -27.50 8.57
CA ALA A 204 0.51 -28.00 9.40
C ALA A 204 -0.71 -27.03 9.36
N ASP A 205 -1.64 -27.17 10.30
CA ASP A 205 -2.78 -26.26 10.52
C ASP A 205 -2.40 -24.82 10.91
N ARG A 206 -1.10 -24.50 10.92
CA ARG A 206 -0.57 -23.21 11.31
C ARG A 206 -0.76 -22.17 10.22
N LEU A 207 -1.19 -20.99 10.64
CA LEU A 207 -1.16 -19.80 9.82
C LEU A 207 0.31 -19.43 9.52
N ILE A 208 0.66 -19.27 8.23
CA ILE A 208 1.97 -18.74 7.84
C ILE A 208 1.93 -17.25 8.14
N ARG A 209 2.84 -16.75 8.99
CA ARG A 209 2.93 -15.32 9.29
C ARG A 209 4.18 -14.73 8.68
N THR A 210 4.03 -13.60 8.00
CA THR A 210 5.10 -12.83 7.39
C THR A 210 5.01 -11.40 7.85
N VAL A 211 6.17 -10.82 8.16
CA VAL A 211 6.31 -9.41 8.51
C VAL A 211 7.29 -8.74 7.56
N ASP A 212 6.90 -7.58 7.04
CA ASP A 212 7.80 -6.66 6.34
C ASP A 212 8.05 -5.42 7.21
N PRO A 213 9.21 -5.31 7.90
CA PRO A 213 9.48 -4.23 8.84
C PRO A 213 9.81 -2.89 8.15
N THR A 214 9.93 -2.88 6.83
CA THR A 214 10.19 -1.70 5.98
C THR A 214 9.32 -1.81 4.73
N ALA A 215 8.01 -1.87 4.97
CA ALA A 215 7.02 -2.27 3.99
C ALA A 215 7.02 -1.39 2.72
N GLY A 216 7.50 -0.16 2.83
CA GLY A 216 7.42 0.81 1.75
C GLY A 216 5.97 0.94 1.30
N THR A 217 5.77 1.02 -0.02
CA THR A 217 4.41 1.05 -0.59
C THR A 217 3.72 -0.32 -0.60
N GLY A 218 4.26 -1.35 0.06
CA GLY A 218 3.62 -2.66 0.22
C GLY A 218 3.91 -3.67 -0.91
N HIS A 219 5.02 -3.52 -1.63
CA HIS A 219 5.39 -4.41 -2.73
C HIS A 219 5.47 -5.89 -2.32
N PHE A 220 6.26 -6.19 -1.29
CA PHE A 220 6.37 -7.55 -0.76
C PHE A 220 5.06 -8.03 -0.16
N MET A 221 4.32 -7.16 0.52
CA MET A 221 3.04 -7.51 1.14
C MET A 221 2.02 -7.98 0.09
N VAL A 222 1.82 -7.20 -0.97
CA VAL A 222 0.90 -7.54 -2.05
C VAL A 222 1.31 -8.85 -2.76
N ARG A 223 2.61 -9.06 -2.99
CA ARG A 223 3.09 -10.33 -3.57
C ARG A 223 2.93 -11.50 -2.61
N ALA A 224 3.24 -11.32 -1.33
CA ALA A 224 3.05 -12.35 -0.30
C ALA A 224 1.58 -12.79 -0.24
N MET A 225 0.64 -11.85 -0.32
CA MET A 225 -0.79 -12.18 -0.38
C MET A 225 -1.14 -13.08 -1.58
N ASP A 226 -0.56 -12.83 -2.75
CA ASP A 226 -0.79 -13.65 -3.95
C ASP A 226 -0.19 -15.06 -3.82
N TYR A 227 1.01 -15.18 -3.23
CA TYR A 227 1.63 -16.49 -2.94
C TYR A 227 0.79 -17.29 -1.93
N LEU A 228 0.35 -16.63 -0.86
CA LEU A 228 -0.45 -17.26 0.19
C LEU A 228 -1.85 -17.61 -0.31
N TRP A 229 -2.43 -16.83 -1.21
CA TRP A 229 -3.69 -17.16 -1.86
C TRP A 229 -3.58 -18.48 -2.62
N GLU A 230 -2.55 -18.64 -3.46
CA GLU A 230 -2.29 -19.89 -4.19
C GLU A 230 -2.08 -21.06 -3.22
N TRP A 231 -1.30 -20.85 -2.16
CA TRP A 231 -1.07 -21.87 -1.13
C TRP A 231 -2.36 -22.32 -0.44
N TYR A 232 -3.20 -21.39 0.01
CA TYR A 232 -4.42 -21.71 0.75
C TYR A 232 -5.58 -22.18 -0.14
N THR A 233 -5.56 -21.88 -1.44
CA THR A 233 -6.62 -22.34 -2.38
C THR A 233 -6.27 -23.61 -3.12
N THR A 234 -4.98 -23.96 -3.24
CA THR A 234 -4.53 -25.14 -4.02
C THR A 234 -3.73 -26.14 -3.20
N GLY A 235 -3.27 -25.78 -2.00
CA GLY A 235 -2.39 -26.61 -1.18
C GLY A 235 -0.99 -26.80 -1.76
N THR A 236 -0.66 -26.02 -2.80
CA THR A 236 0.60 -26.06 -3.54
C THR A 236 1.10 -24.64 -3.75
N LEU A 237 2.41 -24.46 -3.78
CA LEU A 237 3.04 -23.18 -4.13
C LEU A 237 4.31 -23.44 -4.93
N ARG A 238 4.36 -22.87 -6.14
CA ARG A 238 5.51 -23.01 -7.03
C ARG A 238 6.38 -21.74 -7.01
N PRO A 239 7.71 -21.88 -7.08
CA PRO A 239 8.57 -20.74 -7.35
C PRO A 239 8.20 -20.06 -8.66
N ARG A 240 8.21 -18.73 -8.69
CA ARG A 240 7.81 -17.93 -9.87
C ARG A 240 9.00 -17.46 -10.70
N GLN A 241 10.16 -17.22 -10.08
CA GLN A 241 11.38 -16.69 -10.70
C GLN A 241 12.61 -17.58 -10.49
N ALA A 242 12.70 -18.31 -9.38
CA ALA A 242 13.83 -19.19 -9.12
C ALA A 242 13.84 -20.39 -10.08
N LYS A 243 14.86 -20.47 -10.96
CA LYS A 243 15.03 -21.51 -12.00
C LYS A 243 15.08 -22.96 -11.47
N ALA A 244 15.46 -23.13 -10.20
CA ALA A 244 15.41 -24.40 -9.48
C ALA A 244 14.89 -24.10 -8.07
N GLY A 245 13.74 -24.66 -7.73
CA GLY A 245 13.16 -24.48 -6.41
C GLY A 245 12.22 -25.61 -6.05
N LEU A 246 12.15 -25.89 -4.76
CA LEU A 246 11.22 -26.86 -4.20
C LEU A 246 9.79 -26.39 -4.48
N VAL A 247 8.95 -27.24 -5.07
CA VAL A 247 7.51 -27.00 -5.07
C VAL A 247 7.00 -27.35 -3.69
N ALA A 248 6.41 -26.37 -3.00
CA ALA A 248 5.76 -26.63 -1.73
C ALA A 248 4.42 -27.32 -2.00
N THR A 249 4.15 -28.41 -1.29
CA THR A 249 2.90 -29.18 -1.40
C THR A 249 2.40 -29.57 -0.02
N GLY A 250 1.11 -29.93 0.08
CA GLY A 250 0.50 -30.39 1.32
C GLY A 250 -0.03 -29.26 2.20
N GLY A 251 -0.28 -28.09 1.61
CA GLY A 251 -1.02 -27.02 2.26
C GLY A 251 -2.49 -27.38 2.45
N ILE A 252 -3.12 -26.78 3.46
CA ILE A 252 -4.55 -26.94 3.70
C ILE A 252 -5.32 -26.14 2.66
N VAL A 253 -6.04 -26.86 1.79
CA VAL A 253 -6.98 -26.27 0.83
C VAL A 253 -8.20 -25.77 1.58
N SER A 254 -8.46 -24.48 1.49
CA SER A 254 -9.57 -23.79 2.16
C SER A 254 -10.55 -23.24 1.12
N ALA A 255 -11.82 -23.08 1.52
CA ALA A 255 -12.77 -22.35 0.70
C ALA A 255 -12.29 -20.89 0.50
N PRO A 256 -12.67 -20.20 -0.60
CA PRO A 256 -12.16 -18.86 -0.91
C PRO A 256 -12.25 -17.83 0.23
N GLY A 257 -13.35 -17.83 1.00
CA GLY A 257 -13.52 -16.91 2.14
C GLY A 257 -12.53 -17.18 3.28
N ASP A 258 -12.35 -18.44 3.64
CA ASP A 258 -11.37 -18.86 4.66
C ASP A 258 -9.94 -18.63 4.17
N ALA A 259 -9.66 -18.90 2.89
CA ALA A 259 -8.37 -18.63 2.28
C ALA A 259 -8.04 -17.13 2.35
N LEU A 260 -8.99 -16.24 2.01
CA LEU A 260 -8.77 -14.80 2.09
C LEU A 260 -8.51 -14.35 3.54
N THR A 261 -9.30 -14.86 4.49
CA THR A 261 -9.14 -14.57 5.91
C THR A 261 -7.74 -14.93 6.38
N ARG A 262 -7.24 -16.11 5.99
CA ARG A 262 -5.86 -16.55 6.29
C ARG A 262 -4.85 -15.62 5.62
N VAL A 263 -4.98 -15.32 4.33
CA VAL A 263 -4.08 -14.40 3.61
C VAL A 263 -3.94 -13.05 4.32
N VAL A 264 -5.05 -12.42 4.69
CA VAL A 264 -5.03 -11.10 5.35
C VAL A 264 -4.41 -11.19 6.76
N ALA A 265 -4.69 -12.27 7.49
CA ALA A 265 -4.11 -12.52 8.80
C ALA A 265 -2.62 -12.96 8.77
N SER A 266 -2.12 -13.30 7.59
CA SER A 266 -0.73 -13.75 7.39
C SER A 266 0.26 -12.62 7.15
N VAL A 267 -0.20 -11.46 6.67
CA VAL A 267 0.71 -10.39 6.23
C VAL A 267 0.66 -9.21 7.22
N ASP A 268 1.81 -8.84 7.75
CA ASP A 268 2.06 -7.72 8.66
C ASP A 268 3.10 -6.79 8.04
N GLY A 269 2.95 -5.48 8.25
CA GLY A 269 3.89 -4.48 7.73
C GLY A 269 4.14 -3.34 8.72
N VAL A 270 5.32 -2.74 8.61
CA VAL A 270 5.68 -1.50 9.30
C VAL A 270 6.36 -0.57 8.30
N GLU A 271 6.00 0.71 8.31
CA GLU A 271 6.61 1.73 7.46
C GLU A 271 6.81 3.04 8.26
N LEU A 272 7.90 3.75 7.99
CA LEU A 272 8.24 4.99 8.68
C LEU A 272 7.45 6.19 8.13
N ASP A 273 7.32 6.30 6.80
CA ASP A 273 6.62 7.42 6.17
C ASP A 273 5.09 7.18 6.18
N PRO A 274 4.30 8.05 6.85
CA PRO A 274 2.86 7.87 6.96
C PRO A 274 2.14 7.72 5.61
N LEU A 275 2.42 8.57 4.62
CA LEU A 275 1.78 8.48 3.30
C LEU A 275 2.12 7.15 2.61
N THR A 276 3.39 6.74 2.66
CA THR A 276 3.85 5.46 2.11
C THR A 276 3.10 4.28 2.75
N ALA A 277 2.91 4.30 4.08
CA ALA A 277 2.09 3.31 4.78
C ALA A 277 0.62 3.34 4.34
N ALA A 278 0.02 4.53 4.15
CA ALA A 278 -1.34 4.67 3.65
C ALA A 278 -1.51 4.11 2.22
N VAL A 279 -0.50 4.28 1.36
CA VAL A 279 -0.46 3.69 0.01
C VAL A 279 -0.36 2.17 0.08
N ALA A 280 0.45 1.63 0.99
CA ALA A 280 0.52 0.18 1.22
C ALA A 280 -0.83 -0.39 1.70
N ARG A 281 -1.53 0.31 2.60
CA ARG A 281 -2.89 -0.05 3.05
C ARG A 281 -3.89 -0.04 1.90
N LEU A 282 -3.88 0.99 1.05
CA LEU A 282 -4.72 1.03 -0.16
C LEU A 282 -4.48 -0.20 -1.03
N ARG A 283 -3.22 -0.46 -1.38
CA ARG A 283 -2.85 -1.56 -2.28
C ARG A 283 -3.22 -2.92 -1.72
N CYS A 284 -2.94 -3.19 -0.44
CA CYS A 284 -3.30 -4.46 0.20
C CYS A 284 -4.83 -4.63 0.29
N THR A 285 -5.58 -3.56 0.56
CA THR A 285 -7.05 -3.58 0.62
C THR A 285 -7.65 -3.94 -0.74
N VAL A 286 -7.23 -3.22 -1.80
CA VAL A 286 -7.70 -3.47 -3.17
C VAL A 286 -7.28 -4.85 -3.63
N TYR A 287 -6.07 -5.29 -3.31
CA TYR A 287 -5.59 -6.60 -3.73
C TYR A 287 -6.31 -7.75 -3.03
N ALA A 288 -6.65 -7.61 -1.74
CA ALA A 288 -7.52 -8.57 -1.07
C ALA A 288 -8.91 -8.66 -1.74
N ALA A 289 -9.51 -7.52 -2.13
CA ALA A 289 -10.77 -7.53 -2.88
C ALA A 289 -10.63 -8.19 -4.26
N HIS A 290 -9.49 -7.99 -4.93
CA HIS A 290 -9.15 -8.68 -6.17
C HIS A 290 -9.03 -10.20 -5.99
N LEU A 291 -8.40 -10.66 -4.91
CA LEU A 291 -8.35 -12.09 -4.57
C LEU A 291 -9.75 -12.65 -4.27
N ALA A 292 -10.58 -11.89 -3.55
CA ALA A 292 -11.97 -12.26 -3.28
C ALA A 292 -12.77 -12.47 -4.59
N GLN A 293 -12.65 -11.53 -5.54
CA GLN A 293 -13.26 -11.64 -6.86
C GLN A 293 -12.72 -12.85 -7.65
N ARG A 294 -11.40 -13.07 -7.67
CA ARG A 294 -10.76 -14.25 -8.28
C ARG A 294 -11.27 -15.57 -7.69
N GLY A 295 -11.59 -15.57 -6.39
CA GLY A 295 -12.18 -16.69 -5.68
C GLY A 295 -13.70 -16.84 -5.85
N GLY A 296 -14.35 -15.97 -6.62
CA GLY A 296 -15.80 -16.00 -6.84
C GLY A 296 -16.64 -15.54 -5.64
N LEU A 297 -16.05 -14.86 -4.65
CA LEU A 297 -16.79 -14.30 -3.50
C LEU A 297 -17.63 -13.07 -3.88
N THR A 298 -17.27 -12.40 -4.98
CA THR A 298 -17.99 -11.25 -5.51
C THR A 298 -18.10 -11.36 -7.04
N THR A 299 -19.21 -10.87 -7.59
CA THR A 299 -19.52 -10.97 -9.04
C THR A 299 -19.54 -9.62 -9.76
N GLY A 300 -19.57 -8.51 -9.01
CA GLY A 300 -19.56 -7.15 -9.53
C GLY A 300 -18.16 -6.54 -9.68
N PRO A 301 -18.06 -5.30 -10.20
CA PRO A 301 -16.81 -4.55 -10.21
C PRO A 301 -16.34 -4.29 -8.78
N ILE A 302 -15.02 -4.26 -8.58
CA ILE A 302 -14.43 -3.92 -7.29
C ILE A 302 -14.56 -2.41 -7.10
N ARG A 303 -15.24 -1.98 -6.03
CA ARG A 303 -15.30 -0.56 -5.64
C ARG A 303 -14.89 -0.36 -4.19
N LEU A 304 -14.13 0.69 -3.89
CA LEU A 304 -13.66 0.96 -2.52
C LEU A 304 -14.79 1.09 -1.50
N ASP A 305 -15.93 1.66 -1.89
CA ASP A 305 -17.12 1.83 -1.04
C ASP A 305 -17.87 0.52 -0.76
N THR A 306 -17.63 -0.52 -1.55
CA THR A 306 -18.25 -1.86 -1.42
C THR A 306 -17.36 -2.90 -0.74
N ILE A 307 -16.05 -2.63 -0.59
CA ILE A 307 -15.15 -3.54 0.11
C ILE A 307 -15.57 -3.63 1.59
N PRO A 308 -15.63 -4.85 2.19
CA PRO A 308 -16.00 -5.01 3.59
C PRO A 308 -15.17 -4.12 4.51
N ARG A 309 -15.82 -3.26 5.29
CA ARG A 309 -15.16 -2.19 6.07
C ARG A 309 -14.20 -2.70 7.16
N ASN A 310 -14.33 -3.97 7.54
CA ASN A 310 -13.46 -4.68 8.48
C ASN A 310 -12.22 -5.31 7.81
N LEU A 311 -12.10 -5.25 6.48
CA LEU A 311 -10.88 -5.64 5.76
C LEU A 311 -9.81 -4.54 5.91
N ILE A 312 -9.07 -4.59 7.01
CA ILE A 312 -8.04 -3.59 7.33
C ILE A 312 -6.66 -4.28 7.33
N PRO A 313 -5.79 -3.99 6.34
CA PRO A 313 -4.41 -4.47 6.34
C PRO A 313 -3.66 -4.03 7.60
N ARG A 314 -2.90 -4.94 8.20
CA ARG A 314 -2.13 -4.70 9.43
C ARG A 314 -0.78 -4.06 9.10
N ILE A 315 -0.83 -2.76 8.82
CA ILE A 315 0.34 -1.95 8.45
C ILE A 315 0.46 -0.81 9.46
N GLY A 316 1.47 -0.87 10.33
CA GLY A 316 1.77 0.17 11.31
C GLY A 316 2.63 1.29 10.73
N VAL A 317 2.51 2.50 11.29
CA VAL A 317 3.49 3.57 11.06
C VAL A 317 4.44 3.59 12.24
N ALA A 318 5.71 3.23 12.03
CA ALA A 318 6.73 3.22 13.10
C ALA A 318 8.14 3.10 12.53
N ASP A 319 9.14 3.47 13.34
CA ASP A 319 10.54 3.13 13.08
C ASP A 319 10.86 1.72 13.60
N SER A 320 10.89 0.75 12.69
CA SER A 320 11.22 -0.64 13.02
C SER A 320 12.63 -0.85 13.55
N LEU A 321 13.59 0.07 13.32
CA LEU A 321 14.97 -0.05 13.79
C LEU A 321 15.15 0.31 15.27
N LEU A 322 14.23 1.12 15.80
CA LEU A 322 14.27 1.61 17.18
C LEU A 322 13.37 0.81 18.14
N LEU A 323 12.64 -0.19 17.61
CA LEU A 323 11.86 -1.13 18.40
C LEU A 323 12.76 -1.85 19.41
N GLY A 324 12.58 -1.55 20.69
CA GLY A 324 13.20 -2.22 21.86
C GLY A 324 14.43 -1.50 22.36
N LYS A 325 14.80 -0.41 21.69
CA LYS A 325 16.02 0.37 21.96
C LYS A 325 15.72 1.74 22.54
N THR A 326 14.47 2.19 22.50
CA THR A 326 14.03 3.46 23.04
C THR A 326 12.62 3.34 23.63
N SER A 327 12.28 4.24 24.56
CA SER A 327 10.90 4.35 25.06
C SER A 327 10.03 5.11 24.05
N LYS A 328 8.71 4.88 24.09
CA LYS A 328 7.76 5.65 23.25
C LYS A 328 7.92 7.16 23.47
N GLN A 329 8.05 7.61 24.71
CA GLN A 329 8.24 9.04 25.01
C GLN A 329 9.46 9.62 24.31
N VAL A 330 10.62 8.95 24.40
CA VAL A 330 11.85 9.43 23.78
C VAL A 330 11.73 9.42 22.25
N TYR A 331 11.09 8.41 21.67
CA TYR A 331 10.81 8.40 20.24
C TYR A 331 9.89 9.55 19.82
N ASP A 332 8.80 9.77 20.53
CA ASP A 332 7.83 10.83 20.26
C ASP A 332 8.49 12.22 20.37
N ASP A 333 9.37 12.43 21.36
CA ASP A 333 10.12 13.69 21.53
C ASP A 333 11.04 13.97 20.33
N HIS A 334 11.64 12.93 19.75
CA HIS A 334 12.50 13.06 18.56
C HIS A 334 11.72 13.09 17.24
N HIS A 335 10.50 12.53 17.22
CA HIS A 335 9.66 12.41 16.04
C HIS A 335 8.22 12.91 16.32
N PRO A 336 8.04 14.18 16.71
CA PRO A 336 6.75 14.71 17.14
C PRO A 336 5.67 14.64 16.06
N GLN A 337 6.05 14.60 14.78
CA GLN A 337 5.14 14.42 13.65
C GLN A 337 4.53 13.01 13.59
N LEU A 338 5.23 12.01 14.13
CA LEU A 338 4.79 10.61 14.18
C LEU A 338 4.11 10.24 15.50
N ALA A 339 4.28 11.06 16.55
CA ALA A 339 3.69 10.82 17.86
C ALA A 339 2.15 10.79 17.81
N ASP A 340 1.53 9.70 18.26
CA ASP A 340 0.07 9.53 18.37
C ASP A 340 -0.67 9.57 17.01
N LEU A 341 -0.09 9.01 15.94
CA LEU A 341 -0.74 9.02 14.63
C LEU A 341 -2.07 8.24 14.68
N PRO A 342 -3.18 8.81 14.22
CA PRO A 342 -4.45 8.09 14.17
C PRO A 342 -4.33 6.94 13.17
N GLY A 343 -5.01 5.82 13.44
CA GLY A 343 -4.91 4.64 12.58
C GLY A 343 -3.60 3.86 12.72
N GLU A 344 -2.80 4.15 13.74
CA GLU A 344 -1.87 3.16 14.27
C GLU A 344 -2.69 1.93 14.71
N SER A 345 -2.63 0.89 13.89
CA SER A 345 -3.22 -0.40 14.20
C SER A 345 -2.38 -1.11 15.26
N PHE A 346 -2.33 -0.57 16.48
CA PHE A 346 -1.95 -1.31 17.68
C PHE A 346 -2.88 -0.95 18.84
N THR A 347 -4.16 -1.26 18.69
CA THR A 347 -4.90 -1.79 19.84
C THR A 347 -4.71 -3.31 19.85
N GLN A 348 -3.49 -3.77 20.14
CA GLN A 348 -3.35 -5.07 20.78
C GLN A 348 -3.21 -4.77 22.28
N SER A 349 -4.32 -4.86 23.00
CA SER A 349 -4.24 -5.12 24.44
C SER A 349 -3.34 -6.35 24.62
N GLY A 350 -2.08 -6.13 25.05
CA GLY A 350 -1.10 -7.20 25.23
C GLY A 350 0.31 -6.98 24.63
N TRP A 351 0.57 -5.89 23.89
CA TRP A 351 1.97 -5.47 23.65
C TRP A 351 2.42 -4.59 24.81
N ASP A 352 2.82 -5.23 25.91
CA ASP A 352 3.56 -4.53 26.97
C ASP A 352 4.89 -4.10 26.38
N TRP A 353 5.08 -2.79 26.28
CA TRP A 353 6.35 -2.22 25.87
C TRP A 353 7.39 -2.24 27.00
N ALA A 354 7.53 -3.40 27.63
CA ALA A 354 8.39 -3.58 28.78
C ALA A 354 9.86 -3.46 28.37
N ALA A 355 10.35 -2.23 28.32
CA ALA A 355 11.74 -1.95 28.65
C ALA A 355 11.91 -2.20 30.15
N THR A 356 11.98 -3.47 30.56
CA THR A 356 12.51 -3.79 31.89
C THR A 356 14.03 -3.83 31.79
N GLU A 357 14.64 -2.85 32.42
CA GLU A 357 16.07 -2.69 32.61
C GLU A 357 16.75 -4.01 32.98
N HIS A 358 17.92 -4.26 32.38
CA HIS A 358 18.80 -5.35 32.76
C HIS A 358 19.13 -5.29 34.26
N THR A 359 18.69 -6.30 35.00
CA THR A 359 19.32 -6.75 36.23
C THR A 359 19.41 -8.28 36.22
N GLU A 360 20.63 -8.82 36.15
CA GLU A 360 20.94 -10.16 36.65
C GLU A 360 21.32 -10.05 38.14
N PRO A 361 21.24 -11.10 38.99
CA PRO A 361 20.61 -12.42 38.81
C PRO A 361 19.84 -12.93 40.07
N ALA A 362 19.11 -14.05 39.94
CA ALA A 362 19.12 -15.18 40.90
C ALA A 362 18.44 -16.44 40.30
N GLN A 363 19.13 -17.59 40.30
CA GLN A 363 18.50 -18.93 40.36
C GLN A 363 18.26 -19.30 41.84
N PRO A 364 17.50 -20.37 42.24
CA PRO A 364 16.73 -21.40 41.51
C PRO A 364 15.29 -21.61 42.10
N THR A 365 14.33 -22.34 41.52
CA THR A 365 14.10 -23.81 41.62
C THR A 365 12.68 -24.10 41.08
N ASN A 366 12.50 -25.26 40.43
CA ASN A 366 11.20 -25.79 39.99
C ASN A 366 10.52 -26.55 41.16
N PRO A 367 9.17 -26.68 41.22
CA PRO A 367 8.54 -27.72 40.40
C PRO A 367 7.12 -27.42 39.85
N MET A 368 6.84 -28.03 38.70
CA MET A 368 5.53 -28.37 38.11
C MET A 368 4.61 -29.15 39.08
N PRO A 369 3.25 -29.16 38.93
CA PRO A 369 2.62 -29.73 37.72
C PRO A 369 1.22 -29.23 37.24
N ALA A 370 0.96 -29.61 35.97
CA ALA A 370 -0.30 -30.11 35.37
C ALA A 370 -1.43 -29.14 34.90
N THR A 371 -1.47 -29.00 33.57
CA THR A 371 -2.61 -29.15 32.63
C THR A 371 -3.94 -28.41 32.88
N SER A 372 -4.27 -27.52 31.94
CA SER A 372 -5.63 -27.34 31.41
C SER A 372 -5.56 -26.90 29.94
N PRO A 373 -6.46 -27.39 29.07
CA PRO A 373 -6.43 -27.05 27.64
C PRO A 373 -6.93 -25.62 27.44
N VAL A 374 -6.19 -24.83 26.66
CA VAL A 374 -6.66 -23.53 26.18
C VAL A 374 -7.71 -23.77 25.10
N VAL A 375 -8.96 -23.46 25.42
CA VAL A 375 -10.04 -23.30 24.44
C VAL A 375 -9.72 -22.04 23.63
N ILE A 376 -9.35 -22.23 22.36
CA ILE A 376 -9.33 -21.12 21.39
C ILE A 376 -10.79 -20.79 21.10
N GLN A 377 -11.30 -19.71 21.66
CA GLN A 377 -12.58 -19.13 21.23
C GLN A 377 -12.42 -18.66 19.78
N HIS A 378 -12.99 -19.44 18.86
CA HIS A 378 -13.30 -18.98 17.51
C HIS A 378 -14.34 -17.86 17.60
N GLN A 379 -13.89 -16.61 17.55
CA GLN A 379 -14.70 -15.51 17.01
C GLN A 379 -14.13 -15.14 15.64
N GLN A 380 -14.46 -15.94 14.62
CA GLN A 380 -14.48 -15.50 13.21
C GLN A 380 -15.62 -14.48 13.10
N LEU A 381 -15.45 -13.21 12.73
CA LEU A 381 -14.95 -12.66 11.45
C LEU A 381 -15.65 -13.26 10.23
N ASP A 382 -16.94 -12.97 10.14
CA ASP A 382 -17.74 -13.10 8.94
C ASP A 382 -17.43 -11.89 8.02
N LEU A 383 -16.43 -12.03 7.14
CA LEU A 383 -16.03 -10.96 6.20
C LEU A 383 -16.99 -10.81 5.01
N PHE A 384 -17.86 -11.79 4.78
CA PHE A 384 -18.80 -11.83 3.64
C PHE A 384 -20.17 -12.47 3.99
N GLY A 385 -20.59 -12.40 5.25
CA GLY A 385 -21.89 -12.90 5.70
C GLY A 385 -23.05 -12.08 5.14
N GLU A 386 -23.94 -12.76 4.41
CA GLU A 386 -25.25 -12.31 3.88
C GLU A 386 -25.25 -11.21 2.80
N ALA A 387 -24.90 -11.58 1.58
CA ALA A 387 -25.44 -10.94 0.38
C ALA A 387 -26.02 -12.02 -0.55
N ALA A 388 -27.32 -12.28 -0.37
CA ALA A 388 -28.20 -12.92 -1.34
C ALA A 388 -29.16 -11.87 -1.90
#